data_AF-A0A919R9V3-F1
#
_entry.id   AF-A0A919R9V3-F1
#
_cell.length_a   1.000
_cell.length_b   1.000
_cell.length_c   1.000
_cell.angle_alpha   90.00
_cell.angle_beta   90.00
_cell.angle_gamma   90.00
#
_symmetry.space_group_name_H-M   'P 1'
#
loop_
_entity.id
_entity.type
_entity.pdbx_description
1 polymer ?
#
loop_
_entity_poly.entity_id
_entity_poly.type
_entity_poly.pdbx_seq_one_letter_code
_entity_poly.pdbx_strand_id
1 'polypeptide(L)'
;MAGLGDGSGRGGGAQPPAGGGNGSRWPRVVVPVLAGAAVLLIISALGFAGPSRPGPVQPPAEGSCRRLPLPVPVRQESETVVFPEASYLVDDAGGRPRIDLAGSYRGSVAEGMSIAVISQARSGLPDAMAERHLGDGRYYYQQELRLDERTSCWSAASLSPARDAAGGLLWRIFLVMVPADFGVTAVAAGNEVAERTFKELEVLAVLTIPA
;
A
#
# COMPACT_ATOMS: atom_id res chain seq x y z
N MET A 1 2.89 -32.50 -63.51
CA MET A 1 3.80 -31.52 -64.12
C MET A 1 4.46 -30.77 -62.96
N ALA A 2 5.68 -31.12 -62.54
CA ALA A 2 6.98 -30.68 -63.11
C ALA A 2 7.07 -29.14 -63.19
N GLY A 3 8.04 -28.40 -62.64
CA GLY A 3 9.31 -28.64 -61.93
C GLY A 3 9.76 -27.29 -61.31
N LEU A 4 10.61 -27.25 -60.29
CA LEU A 4 12.10 -27.20 -60.30
C LEU A 4 12.72 -25.79 -60.35
N GLY A 5 13.71 -25.58 -59.46
CA GLY A 5 14.64 -24.44 -59.33
C GLY A 5 14.67 -23.97 -57.88
N ASP A 6 15.58 -24.35 -56.98
CA ASP A 6 17.00 -24.75 -56.98
C ASP A 6 18.00 -23.59 -57.17
N GLY A 7 19.00 -23.51 -56.27
CA GLY A 7 20.02 -22.45 -56.18
C GLY A 7 20.19 -21.89 -54.74
N SER A 8 20.83 -22.57 -53.78
CA SER A 8 22.27 -22.81 -53.61
C SER A 8 23.14 -21.53 -53.58
N GLY A 9 23.63 -21.17 -52.38
CA GLY A 9 24.70 -20.20 -52.15
C GLY A 9 25.37 -20.41 -50.80
N ARG A 10 26.55 -21.05 -50.81
CA ARG A 10 27.41 -21.41 -49.67
C ARG A 10 28.37 -20.28 -49.27
N GLY A 11 28.73 -20.29 -47.97
CA GLY A 11 29.96 -19.75 -47.37
C GLY A 11 29.75 -19.71 -45.85
N GLY A 12 30.32 -20.56 -44.98
CA GLY A 12 31.73 -20.98 -44.86
C GLY A 12 32.52 -19.80 -44.29
N GLY A 13 33.09 -19.78 -43.08
CA GLY A 13 33.26 -20.72 -41.97
C GLY A 13 34.42 -20.15 -41.13
N ALA A 14 34.38 -20.23 -39.78
CA ALA A 14 35.57 -20.08 -38.94
C ALA A 14 35.31 -20.58 -37.49
N GLN A 15 35.71 -21.83 -37.34
CA GLN A 15 36.16 -22.60 -36.17
C GLN A 15 36.63 -21.85 -34.91
N PRO A 16 36.29 -22.34 -33.69
CA PRO A 16 36.92 -21.92 -32.44
C PRO A 16 38.20 -22.74 -32.15
N PRO A 17 39.26 -22.18 -31.54
CA PRO A 17 40.35 -22.98 -31.04
C PRO A 17 39.99 -23.65 -29.70
N ALA A 18 40.12 -24.97 -29.68
CA ALA A 18 40.32 -25.74 -28.48
C ALA A 18 41.78 -25.59 -28.02
N GLY A 19 41.99 -25.29 -26.75
CA GLY A 19 43.30 -25.29 -26.10
C GLY A 19 43.15 -25.85 -24.69
N GLY A 20 43.40 -27.15 -24.54
CA GLY A 20 43.55 -27.80 -23.25
C GLY A 20 44.89 -27.47 -22.60
N GLY A 21 44.89 -27.35 -21.28
CA GLY A 21 46.09 -27.18 -20.47
C GLY A 21 45.85 -27.67 -19.05
N ASN A 22 46.10 -28.96 -18.82
CA ASN A 22 46.18 -29.58 -17.51
C ASN A 22 47.66 -29.53 -17.09
N GLY A 23 48.00 -28.88 -15.97
CA GLY A 23 49.41 -28.75 -15.56
C GLY A 23 49.62 -27.91 -14.30
N SER A 24 49.78 -28.61 -13.18
CA SER A 24 50.05 -28.16 -11.82
C SER A 24 51.43 -27.51 -11.63
N ARG A 25 51.49 -26.32 -10.98
CA ARG A 25 52.66 -25.83 -10.21
C ARG A 25 52.23 -24.88 -9.08
N TRP A 26 51.96 -25.49 -7.92
CA TRP A 26 52.35 -25.14 -6.53
C TRP A 26 52.31 -23.70 -5.96
N PRO A 27 52.09 -23.59 -4.63
CA PRO A 27 51.53 -22.42 -3.96
C PRO A 27 52.60 -21.53 -3.30
N ARG A 28 52.33 -20.23 -3.24
CA ARG A 28 52.99 -19.28 -2.31
C ARG A 28 51.86 -18.48 -1.65
N VAL A 29 51.38 -18.84 -0.46
CA VAL A 29 52.00 -18.72 0.87
C VAL A 29 52.02 -17.26 1.35
N VAL A 30 51.44 -17.09 2.56
CA VAL A 30 51.48 -15.99 3.55
C VAL A 30 50.52 -14.79 3.43
N VAL A 31 49.34 -14.96 4.03
CA VAL A 31 48.78 -14.17 5.17
C VAL A 31 49.55 -12.89 5.56
N PRO A 32 48.87 -11.74 5.74
CA PRO A 32 48.87 -11.16 7.08
C PRO A 32 47.48 -10.66 7.50
N VAL A 33 46.73 -11.55 8.15
CA VAL A 33 45.90 -11.18 9.30
C VAL A 33 46.88 -10.82 10.39
N LEU A 34 47.13 -9.52 10.62
CA LEU A 34 47.79 -8.92 11.80
C LEU A 34 48.11 -7.43 11.54
N ALA A 35 47.09 -6.61 11.24
CA ALA A 35 47.24 -5.14 11.24
C ALA A 35 45.90 -4.39 11.42
N GLY A 36 44.90 -5.02 12.05
CA GLY A 36 43.56 -4.44 12.25
C GLY A 36 43.15 -4.26 13.70
N ALA A 37 44.09 -4.34 14.65
CA ALA A 37 43.80 -4.30 16.09
C ALA A 37 44.30 -3.04 16.81
N ALA A 38 44.85 -2.04 16.09
CA ALA A 38 45.49 -0.87 16.71
C ALA A 38 44.87 0.50 16.36
N VAL A 39 43.79 0.56 15.55
CA VAL A 39 43.15 1.83 15.15
C VAL A 39 41.83 2.10 15.91
N LEU A 40 41.42 1.18 16.80
CA LEU A 40 40.15 1.29 17.56
C LEU A 40 40.26 2.02 18.91
N LEU A 41 41.40 2.64 19.24
CA LEU A 41 41.62 3.26 20.56
C LEU A 41 41.92 4.77 20.55
N ILE A 42 41.77 5.48 19.42
CA ILE A 42 42.11 6.92 19.31
C ILE A 42 40.88 7.84 19.08
N ILE A 43 39.65 7.31 19.02
CA ILE A 43 38.42 8.13 18.92
C ILE A 43 37.64 8.10 20.25
N SER A 44 38.29 8.43 21.35
CA SER A 44 37.64 8.52 22.68
C SER A 44 37.71 9.91 23.31
N ALA A 45 38.15 10.94 22.57
CA ALA A 45 38.40 12.27 23.15
C ALA A 45 38.05 13.46 22.26
N LEU A 46 37.04 13.33 21.39
CA LEU A 46 36.42 14.49 20.72
C LEU A 46 34.95 14.57 21.13
N GLY A 47 34.67 15.55 21.99
CA GLY A 47 33.33 15.90 22.39
C GLY A 47 32.49 16.28 21.17
N PHE A 48 31.45 15.49 20.94
CA PHE A 48 30.31 15.88 20.11
C PHE A 48 29.14 16.22 21.03
N ALA A 49 28.69 17.47 20.94
CA ALA A 49 27.39 17.88 21.43
C ALA A 49 26.30 17.33 20.48
N GLY A 50 25.29 16.65 21.06
CA GLY A 50 24.01 16.26 20.43
C GLY A 50 23.98 14.86 19.77
N PRO A 51 22.82 14.15 19.71
CA PRO A 51 21.45 14.57 20.01
C PRO A 51 20.86 13.94 21.29
N SER A 52 19.77 14.54 21.76
CA SER A 52 18.95 14.12 22.90
C SER A 52 18.72 12.61 22.93
N ARG A 53 18.88 11.99 24.11
CA ARG A 53 18.39 10.63 24.36
C ARG A 53 16.95 10.52 23.85
N PRO A 54 16.57 9.50 23.06
CA PRO A 54 15.16 9.15 23.00
C PRO A 54 14.72 8.91 24.44
N GLY A 55 13.75 9.70 24.90
CA GLY A 55 13.09 9.44 26.18
C GLY A 55 12.57 7.99 26.18
N PRO A 56 12.28 7.41 27.35
CA PRO A 56 11.62 6.11 27.39
C PRO A 56 10.41 6.16 26.45
N VAL A 57 10.41 5.28 25.45
CA VAL A 57 9.23 5.02 24.63
C VAL A 57 8.19 4.55 25.63
N GLN A 58 7.27 5.43 26.01
CA GLN A 58 6.13 5.03 26.81
C GLN A 58 5.47 3.89 26.02
N PRO A 59 5.25 2.72 26.64
CA PRO A 59 4.38 1.73 26.02
C PRO A 59 3.07 2.45 25.68
N PRO A 60 2.47 2.19 24.49
CA PRO A 60 1.20 2.79 24.14
C PRO A 60 0.26 2.60 25.33
N ALA A 61 -0.35 3.69 25.79
CA ALA A 61 -1.26 3.65 26.92
C ALA A 61 -2.25 2.49 26.70
N GLU A 62 -2.45 1.64 27.71
CA GLU A 62 -3.49 0.63 27.64
C GLU A 62 -4.80 1.31 27.23
N GLY A 63 -5.33 0.96 26.05
CA GLY A 63 -6.51 1.60 25.46
C GLY A 63 -6.24 2.62 24.34
N SER A 64 -5.01 2.87 23.90
CA SER A 64 -4.76 3.70 22.71
C SER A 64 -4.85 2.87 21.43
N CYS A 65 -5.77 3.23 20.53
CA CYS A 65 -5.88 2.58 19.23
C CYS A 65 -4.57 2.66 18.43
N ARG A 66 -4.35 1.66 17.57
CA ARG A 66 -3.21 1.67 16.64
C ARG A 66 -3.25 2.96 15.83
N ARG A 67 -2.20 3.76 15.92
CA ARG A 67 -1.98 4.92 15.06
C ARG A 67 -1.08 4.55 13.89
N LEU A 68 -1.60 4.74 12.69
CA LEU A 68 -0.81 4.66 11.46
C LEU A 68 0.01 5.96 11.27
N PRO A 69 1.04 5.96 10.41
CA PRO A 69 2.01 7.05 10.35
C PRO A 69 1.43 8.41 9.95
N LEU A 70 0.35 8.42 9.16
CA LEU A 70 -0.22 9.66 8.62
C LEU A 70 -1.63 9.90 9.20
N PRO A 71 -1.90 11.04 9.85
CA PRO A 71 -3.27 11.39 10.24
C PRO A 71 -4.10 11.79 9.01
N VAL A 72 -5.42 11.54 9.04
CA VAL A 72 -6.36 12.02 8.01
C VAL A 72 -7.55 12.72 8.67
N PRO A 73 -7.94 13.92 8.20
CA PRO A 73 -9.15 14.58 8.68
C PRO A 73 -10.40 13.73 8.40
N VAL A 74 -11.23 13.59 9.42
CA VAL A 74 -12.54 12.94 9.30
C VAL A 74 -13.60 13.99 9.05
N ARG A 75 -14.33 13.88 7.94
CA ARG A 75 -15.56 14.65 7.73
C ARG A 75 -16.74 13.81 8.16
N GLN A 76 -17.28 14.12 9.34
CA GLN A 76 -18.45 13.43 9.89
C GLN A 76 -19.72 13.83 9.14
N GLU A 77 -20.57 12.85 8.77
CA GLU A 77 -21.83 13.05 8.04
C GLU A 77 -23.07 12.61 8.85
N SER A 78 -22.90 11.67 9.78
CA SER A 78 -23.95 11.20 10.71
C SER A 78 -23.46 11.18 12.15
N GLU A 79 -24.35 11.24 13.14
CA GLU A 79 -24.00 11.13 14.56
C GLU A 79 -24.18 9.71 15.13
N THR A 80 -24.72 8.76 14.37
CA THR A 80 -24.98 7.37 14.81
C THR A 80 -23.72 6.68 15.33
N VAL A 81 -22.62 6.81 14.58
CA VAL A 81 -21.27 6.39 14.97
C VAL A 81 -20.31 7.50 14.61
N VAL A 82 -19.59 8.01 15.61
CA VAL A 82 -18.66 9.12 15.46
C VAL A 82 -17.24 8.58 15.35
N PHE A 83 -16.45 9.14 14.43
CA PHE A 83 -15.05 8.79 14.20
C PHE A 83 -14.15 9.99 14.53
N PRO A 84 -13.67 10.11 15.79
CA PRO A 84 -12.97 11.33 16.23
C PRO A 84 -11.59 11.50 15.60
N GLU A 85 -10.89 10.39 15.34
CA GLU A 85 -9.57 10.38 14.73
C GLU A 85 -9.47 9.22 13.74
N ALA A 86 -8.72 9.46 12.66
CA ALA A 86 -8.35 8.47 11.69
C ALA A 86 -6.89 8.69 11.28
N SER A 87 -6.23 7.60 10.95
CA SER A 87 -4.88 7.57 10.43
C SER A 87 -4.80 6.55 9.31
N TYR A 88 -3.84 6.71 8.42
CA TYR A 88 -3.66 5.86 7.26
C TYR A 88 -2.19 5.57 6.96
N LEU A 89 -1.99 4.54 6.15
CA LEU A 89 -0.74 4.19 5.48
C LEU A 89 -1.09 3.80 4.04
N VAL A 90 -0.34 4.31 3.07
CA VAL A 90 -0.47 3.91 1.66
C VAL A 90 0.78 3.11 1.29
N ASP A 91 0.55 1.89 0.81
CA ASP A 91 1.58 1.05 0.20
C ASP A 91 1.25 0.86 -1.28
N ASP A 92 2.23 1.04 -2.17
CA ASP A 92 2.05 0.68 -3.59
C ASP A 92 2.54 -0.76 -3.83
N ALA A 93 1.61 -1.62 -4.23
CA ALA A 93 1.89 -2.99 -4.61
C ALA A 93 1.59 -3.19 -6.10
N GLY A 94 2.53 -2.81 -6.96
CA GLY A 94 2.45 -3.06 -8.40
C GLY A 94 1.49 -2.12 -9.15
N GLY A 95 1.44 -0.85 -8.76
CA GLY A 95 0.59 0.18 -9.38
C GLY A 95 -0.86 0.15 -8.88
N ARG A 96 -1.08 -0.48 -7.73
CA ARG A 96 -2.37 -0.56 -7.04
C ARG A 96 -2.17 -0.10 -5.60
N PRO A 97 -2.63 1.10 -5.23
CA PRO A 97 -2.48 1.58 -3.87
C PRO A 97 -3.33 0.72 -2.93
N ARG A 98 -2.67 0.17 -1.91
CA ARG A 98 -3.32 -0.37 -0.73
C ARG A 98 -3.34 0.71 0.33
N ILE A 99 -4.51 0.98 0.88
CA ILE A 99 -4.69 2.00 1.92
C ILE A 99 -5.14 1.31 3.19
N ASP A 100 -4.22 1.18 4.15
CA ASP A 100 -4.56 0.74 5.49
C ASP A 100 -5.08 1.94 6.30
N LEU A 101 -6.10 1.71 7.12
CA LEU A 101 -6.79 2.70 7.94
C LEU A 101 -6.93 2.20 9.37
N ALA A 102 -6.82 3.12 10.32
CA ALA A 102 -7.11 2.86 11.72
C ALA A 102 -7.48 4.13 12.48
N GLY A 103 -8.25 3.97 13.56
CA GLY A 103 -8.60 5.08 14.43
C GLY A 103 -9.40 4.63 15.64
N SER A 104 -10.02 5.60 16.31
CA SER A 104 -11.02 5.36 17.34
C SER A 104 -12.42 5.71 16.86
N TYR A 105 -13.43 5.17 17.52
CA TYR A 105 -14.83 5.49 17.26
C TYR A 105 -15.61 5.64 18.57
N ARG A 106 -16.81 6.20 18.48
CA ARG A 106 -17.79 6.29 19.57
C ARG A 106 -19.18 5.98 19.05
N GLY A 107 -20.05 5.47 19.92
CA GLY A 107 -21.38 5.01 19.56
C GLY A 107 -21.46 3.50 19.46
N SER A 108 -22.55 3.00 18.90
CA SER A 108 -22.84 1.57 18.78
C SER A 108 -23.37 1.26 17.39
N VAL A 109 -22.95 0.11 16.85
CA VAL A 109 -23.54 -0.44 15.63
C VAL A 109 -24.76 -1.28 16.02
N ALA A 110 -25.89 -1.05 15.37
CA ALA A 110 -27.11 -1.81 15.64
C ALA A 110 -26.94 -3.29 15.26
N GLU A 111 -27.67 -4.18 15.93
CA GLU A 111 -27.66 -5.61 15.60
C GLU A 111 -28.07 -5.83 14.13
N GLY A 112 -27.37 -6.74 13.45
CA GLY A 112 -27.58 -7.03 12.03
C GLY A 112 -26.99 -6.00 11.05
N MET A 113 -26.37 -4.94 11.57
CA MET A 113 -25.66 -3.94 10.78
C MET A 113 -24.15 -4.09 10.91
N SER A 114 -23.43 -3.56 9.93
CA SER A 114 -21.98 -3.44 9.90
C SER A 114 -21.59 -2.10 9.29
N ILE A 115 -20.31 -1.75 9.36
CA ILE A 115 -19.78 -0.54 8.72
C ILE A 115 -18.89 -0.97 7.57
N ALA A 116 -19.31 -0.70 6.34
CA ALA A 116 -18.53 -0.97 5.14
C ALA A 116 -17.59 0.20 4.82
N VAL A 117 -16.44 -0.15 4.25
CA VAL A 117 -15.52 0.76 3.58
C VAL A 117 -15.84 0.73 2.10
N ILE A 118 -16.34 1.85 1.59
CA ILE A 118 -16.56 2.07 0.16
C ILE A 118 -15.60 3.15 -0.30
N SER A 119 -14.87 2.93 -1.39
CA SER A 119 -13.90 3.89 -1.91
C SER A 119 -14.31 4.40 -3.29
N GLN A 120 -13.99 5.66 -3.58
CA GLN A 120 -14.07 6.25 -4.91
C GLN A 120 -12.72 6.91 -5.23
N ALA A 121 -12.09 6.48 -6.32
CA ALA A 121 -10.90 7.15 -6.86
C ALA A 121 -11.33 8.36 -7.71
N ARG A 122 -10.71 9.51 -7.48
CA ARG A 122 -10.90 10.73 -8.28
C ARG A 122 -9.54 11.31 -8.67
N SER A 123 -9.49 12.09 -9.74
CA SER A 123 -8.32 12.93 -10.01
C SER A 123 -8.07 13.91 -8.86
N GLY A 124 -6.82 14.00 -8.41
CA GLY A 124 -6.32 15.05 -7.53
C GLY A 124 -5.88 16.32 -8.24
N LEU A 125 -5.83 16.30 -9.59
CA LEU A 125 -5.47 17.46 -10.40
C LEU A 125 -6.70 18.31 -10.73
N PRO A 126 -6.65 19.65 -10.58
CA PRO A 126 -7.76 20.56 -10.88
C PRO A 126 -8.28 20.49 -12.33
N ASP A 127 -7.43 20.14 -13.30
CA ASP A 127 -7.72 20.24 -14.75
C ASP A 127 -7.64 18.89 -15.52
N ALA A 128 -7.64 17.74 -14.84
CA ALA A 128 -7.53 16.42 -15.50
C ALA A 128 -8.75 16.00 -16.35
N MET A 129 -9.70 16.91 -16.59
CA MET A 129 -10.83 16.65 -17.50
C MET A 129 -10.40 16.51 -18.96
N ALA A 130 -9.23 17.04 -19.35
CA ALA A 130 -8.85 17.12 -20.76
C ALA A 130 -8.06 15.90 -21.28
N GLU A 131 -7.11 15.36 -20.51
CA GLU A 131 -6.29 14.26 -20.99
C GLU A 131 -5.87 13.33 -19.84
N ARG A 132 -6.32 12.06 -19.93
CA ARG A 132 -5.95 10.88 -19.12
C ARG A 132 -6.89 10.55 -17.95
N HIS A 133 -7.30 9.28 -17.95
CA HIS A 133 -8.35 8.67 -17.15
C HIS A 133 -7.90 8.52 -15.68
N LEU A 134 -7.95 9.60 -14.90
CA LEU A 134 -7.58 9.57 -13.48
C LEU A 134 -8.82 9.47 -12.59
N GLY A 135 -9.12 8.24 -12.15
CA GLY A 135 -10.32 7.88 -11.39
C GLY A 135 -11.54 7.64 -12.30
N ASP A 136 -12.16 6.48 -12.21
CA ASP A 136 -13.38 6.14 -12.95
C ASP A 136 -14.66 6.75 -12.34
N GLY A 137 -14.53 7.37 -11.16
CA GLY A 137 -15.65 7.96 -10.41
C GLY A 137 -16.62 6.93 -9.84
N ARG A 138 -16.31 5.63 -9.92
CA ARG A 138 -17.18 4.54 -9.44
C ARG A 138 -16.95 4.27 -7.96
N TYR A 139 -17.94 3.64 -7.33
CA TYR A 139 -17.89 3.24 -5.93
C TYR A 139 -17.48 1.78 -5.85
N TYR A 140 -16.48 1.48 -5.02
CA TYR A 140 -15.97 0.13 -4.84
C TYR A 140 -16.08 -0.28 -3.38
N TYR A 141 -16.80 -1.36 -3.13
CA TYR A 141 -16.80 -2.04 -1.85
C TYR A 141 -15.40 -2.63 -1.60
N GLN A 142 -14.85 -2.36 -0.43
CA GLN A 142 -13.53 -2.87 -0.04
C GLN A 142 -13.69 -4.03 0.92
N GLN A 143 -14.24 -3.73 2.09
CA GLN A 143 -14.47 -4.65 3.19
C GLN A 143 -15.29 -3.96 4.28
N GLU A 144 -15.71 -4.73 5.26
CA GLU A 144 -16.23 -4.20 6.51
C GLU A 144 -15.10 -3.75 7.46
N LEU A 145 -15.40 -2.76 8.29
CA LEU A 145 -14.55 -2.31 9.39
C LEU A 145 -14.43 -3.43 10.43
N ARG A 146 -13.22 -3.66 10.90
CA ARG A 146 -13.00 -4.46 12.10
C ARG A 146 -13.10 -3.55 13.30
N LEU A 147 -14.17 -3.69 14.07
CA LEU A 147 -14.39 -2.94 15.31
C LEU A 147 -13.92 -3.77 16.51
N ASP A 148 -13.20 -3.13 17.42
CA ASP A 148 -12.93 -3.63 18.76
C ASP A 148 -13.77 -2.82 19.75
N GLU A 149 -14.87 -3.41 20.21
CA GLU A 149 -15.80 -2.76 21.12
C GLU A 149 -15.21 -2.52 22.51
N ARG A 150 -14.23 -3.32 22.93
CA ARG A 150 -13.62 -3.18 24.26
C ARG A 150 -12.74 -1.95 24.35
N THR A 151 -12.01 -1.66 23.27
CA THR A 151 -11.09 -0.51 23.20
C THR A 151 -11.63 0.64 22.37
N SER A 152 -12.82 0.50 21.78
CA SER A 152 -13.43 1.47 20.85
C SER A 152 -12.50 1.83 19.68
N CYS A 153 -11.79 0.82 19.16
CA CYS A 153 -10.86 0.98 18.05
C CYS A 153 -11.40 0.35 16.78
N TRP A 154 -10.95 0.87 15.64
CA TRP A 154 -11.30 0.28 14.35
C TRP A 154 -10.09 0.19 13.43
N SER A 155 -10.17 -0.75 12.49
CA SER A 155 -9.18 -0.86 11.40
C SER A 155 -9.80 -1.38 10.11
N ALA A 156 -9.21 -0.99 8.99
CA ALA A 156 -9.54 -1.54 7.69
C ALA A 156 -8.35 -1.50 6.73
N ALA A 157 -8.42 -2.32 5.68
CA ALA A 157 -7.54 -2.27 4.53
C ALA A 157 -8.40 -2.08 3.27
N SER A 158 -8.11 -1.04 2.50
CA SER A 158 -8.71 -0.79 1.19
C SER A 158 -7.76 -1.31 0.11
N LEU A 159 -8.28 -2.14 -0.79
CA LEU A 159 -7.58 -2.75 -1.91
C LEU A 159 -8.30 -2.34 -3.19
N SER A 160 -7.99 -1.15 -3.70
CA SER A 160 -8.77 -0.66 -4.82
C SER A 160 -8.39 -1.32 -6.15
N PRO A 161 -9.37 -1.60 -7.03
CA PRO A 161 -9.10 -2.05 -8.39
C PRO A 161 -8.53 -0.94 -9.30
N ALA A 162 -8.68 0.34 -8.96
CA ALA A 162 -8.20 1.43 -9.82
C ALA A 162 -6.67 1.54 -9.76
N ARG A 163 -6.03 1.57 -10.93
CA ARG A 163 -4.58 1.74 -11.05
C ARG A 163 -4.22 3.21 -10.97
N ASP A 164 -3.19 3.55 -10.21
CA ASP A 164 -2.60 4.88 -10.25
C ASP A 164 -1.75 4.99 -11.53
N ALA A 165 -2.37 5.45 -12.62
CA ALA A 165 -1.66 5.75 -13.84
C ALA A 165 -1.00 7.15 -13.73
N ALA A 166 0.04 7.26 -12.90
CA ALA A 166 1.01 8.36 -12.87
C ALA A 166 0.47 9.79 -12.66
N GLY A 167 -0.67 9.98 -11.98
CA GLY A 167 -1.42 11.24 -12.07
C GLY A 167 -1.92 11.87 -10.77
N GLY A 168 -1.64 11.30 -9.59
CA GLY A 168 -2.09 11.85 -8.32
C GLY A 168 -3.59 11.63 -8.11
N LEU A 169 -3.95 10.41 -7.71
CA LEU A 169 -5.32 10.07 -7.34
C LEU A 169 -5.64 10.54 -5.93
N LEU A 170 -6.85 11.07 -5.75
CA LEU A 170 -7.46 11.26 -4.44
C LEU A 170 -8.47 10.15 -4.18
N TRP A 171 -8.28 9.46 -3.06
CA TRP A 171 -9.18 8.43 -2.57
C TRP A 171 -10.18 9.04 -1.62
N ARG A 172 -11.45 9.05 -2.02
CA ARG A 172 -12.54 9.31 -1.09
C ARG A 172 -12.97 7.99 -0.50
N ILE A 173 -12.83 7.86 0.80
CA ILE A 173 -13.23 6.68 1.55
C ILE A 173 -14.45 7.04 2.37
N PHE A 174 -15.53 6.30 2.15
CA PHE A 174 -16.79 6.42 2.83
C PHE A 174 -16.90 5.29 3.83
N LEU A 175 -17.13 5.65 5.10
CA LEU A 175 -17.53 4.71 6.14
C LEU A 175 -19.06 4.71 6.14
N VAL A 176 -19.66 3.59 5.80
CA VAL A 176 -21.09 3.51 5.46
C VAL A 176 -21.77 2.45 6.30
N MET A 177 -22.91 2.77 6.91
CA MET A 177 -23.72 1.80 7.62
C MET A 177 -24.43 0.89 6.60
N VAL A 178 -24.28 -0.42 6.74
CA VAL A 178 -24.84 -1.42 5.82
C VAL A 178 -25.38 -2.64 6.57
N PRO A 179 -26.29 -3.44 5.97
CA PRO A 179 -26.58 -4.78 6.46
C PRO A 179 -25.33 -5.66 6.51
N ALA A 180 -25.26 -6.58 7.47
CA ALA A 180 -24.10 -7.47 7.66
C ALA A 180 -23.79 -8.42 6.48
N ASP A 181 -24.72 -8.58 5.53
CA ASP A 181 -24.55 -9.37 4.31
C ASP A 181 -24.44 -8.53 3.03
N PHE A 182 -24.32 -7.20 3.15
CA PHE A 182 -24.29 -6.26 2.03
C PHE A 182 -23.26 -6.63 0.95
N GLY A 183 -22.05 -7.00 1.36
CA GLY A 183 -20.98 -7.39 0.44
C GLY A 183 -21.33 -8.59 -0.44
N VAL A 184 -22.24 -9.45 0.02
CA VAL A 184 -22.69 -10.65 -0.70
C VAL A 184 -23.91 -10.33 -1.57
N THR A 185 -24.79 -9.44 -1.12
CA THR A 185 -26.11 -9.22 -1.73
C THR A 185 -26.16 -8.05 -2.71
N ALA A 186 -25.28 -7.05 -2.57
CA ALA A 186 -25.41 -5.76 -3.26
C ALA A 186 -24.18 -5.35 -4.10
N VAL A 187 -23.15 -6.20 -4.19
CA VAL A 187 -21.87 -5.89 -4.84
C VAL A 187 -21.72 -6.67 -6.15
N ALA A 188 -21.37 -5.97 -7.23
CA ALA A 188 -21.18 -6.57 -8.56
C ALA A 188 -19.78 -7.21 -8.72
N ALA A 189 -19.60 -7.96 -9.82
CA ALA A 189 -18.30 -8.50 -10.20
C ALA A 189 -17.25 -7.37 -10.31
N GLY A 190 -16.13 -7.51 -9.60
CA GLY A 190 -15.11 -6.46 -9.49
C GLY A 190 -15.33 -5.49 -8.32
N ASN A 191 -16.20 -5.86 -7.37
CA ASN A 191 -16.51 -5.12 -6.15
C ASN A 191 -17.18 -3.75 -6.38
N GLU A 192 -17.81 -3.53 -7.52
CA GLU A 192 -18.50 -2.28 -7.82
C GLU A 192 -19.85 -2.19 -7.09
N VAL A 193 -20.10 -1.03 -6.48
CA VAL A 193 -21.40 -0.67 -5.87
C VAL A 193 -22.07 0.33 -6.81
N ALA A 194 -23.30 0.01 -7.23
CA ALA A 194 -24.06 0.91 -8.09
C ALA A 194 -24.33 2.25 -7.37
N GLU A 195 -24.21 3.37 -8.10
CA GLU A 195 -24.39 4.70 -7.53
C GLU A 195 -25.75 4.88 -6.84
N ARG A 196 -26.82 4.30 -7.43
CA ARG A 196 -28.16 4.33 -6.83
C ARG A 196 -28.18 3.64 -5.47
N THR A 197 -27.62 2.43 -5.39
CA THR A 197 -27.52 1.66 -4.14
C THR A 197 -26.73 2.45 -3.10
N PHE A 198 -25.58 3.01 -3.48
CA PHE A 198 -24.77 3.82 -2.57
C PHE A 198 -25.52 5.03 -2.00
N LYS A 199 -26.30 5.74 -2.83
CA LYS A 199 -27.10 6.91 -2.41
C LYS A 199 -28.21 6.60 -1.42
N GLU A 200 -28.64 5.35 -1.33
CA GLU A 200 -29.67 4.90 -0.39
C GLU A 200 -29.06 4.52 0.98
N LEU A 201 -27.74 4.45 1.10
CA LEU A 201 -27.03 4.08 2.33
C LEU A 201 -26.74 5.31 3.22
N GLU A 202 -26.69 5.07 4.53
CA GLU A 202 -26.25 6.09 5.48
C GLU A 202 -24.72 6.19 5.47
N VAL A 203 -24.20 7.31 4.99
CA VAL A 203 -22.78 7.65 5.12
C VAL A 203 -22.52 8.19 6.52
N LEU A 204 -21.63 7.54 7.26
CA LEU A 204 -21.24 7.95 8.61
C LEU A 204 -20.15 9.01 8.57
N ALA A 205 -19.10 8.76 7.78
CA ALA A 205 -17.98 9.68 7.64
C ALA A 205 -17.28 9.54 6.29
N VAL A 206 -16.56 10.58 5.90
CA VAL A 206 -15.75 10.63 4.68
C VAL A 206 -14.31 11.00 5.02
N LEU A 207 -13.37 10.22 4.52
CA LEU A 207 -11.93 10.46 4.55
C LEU A 207 -11.44 10.77 3.14
N THR A 208 -10.49 11.69 2.99
CA THR A 208 -9.85 11.96 1.69
C THR A 208 -8.36 11.73 1.82
N ILE A 209 -7.83 10.80 1.04
CA ILE A 209 -6.45 10.33 1.12
C ILE A 209 -5.74 10.58 -0.22
N PRO A 210 -4.60 11.29 -0.22
CA PRO A 210 -3.75 11.34 -1.39
C PRO A 210 -3.02 10.00 -1.58
N ALA A 211 -3.02 9.48 -2.80
CA ALA A 211 -2.15 8.38 -3.24
C ALA A 211 -0.99 8.91 -4.08
#